data_AF-A0A8J5TQX4-F1
#
_entry.id   AF-A0A8J5TQX4-F1
#
_cell.length_a   1.000
_cell.length_b   1.000
_cell.length_c   1.000
_cell.angle_alpha   90.00
_cell.angle_beta   90.00
_cell.angle_gamma   90.00
#
_symmetry.space_group_name_H-M   'P 1'
#
loop_
_entity.id
_entity.type
_entity.pdbx_description
1 polymer ?
#
loop_
_entity_poly.entity_id
_entity_poly.type
_entity_poly.pdbx_seq_one_letter_code
_entity_poly.pdbx_strand_id
1 'polypeptide(L)'
;MGLDSFTYDPDHRVVVCRPCGTCLIPRPKSWKSHLRAKPHRMRGDELRLTIEQLSSYSLRPVEELRQWRVDRKRPCRPIEGLTVYEGYICCTDAECNYCTRRIEKIHDHMPAHGKRASQYTNDRPLWRSCRLQTYFTAKGLIDYFVIDDPSTSPRIGAAGAAGAVSEPPIPGSPLLISPSSQEEGKLFEDLKADIIGLG
;
A
#
# COMPACT_ATOMS: atom_id res chain seq x y z
N MET A 1 -10.90 15.54 18.59
CA MET A 1 -10.63 15.01 17.24
C MET A 1 -11.84 14.18 16.88
N GLY A 2 -12.75 14.72 16.05
CA GLY A 2 -14.08 14.14 15.85
C GLY A 2 -14.09 12.84 15.03
N LEU A 3 -15.30 12.29 14.91
CA LEU A 3 -15.63 11.11 14.09
C LEU A 3 -15.18 11.23 12.63
N ASP A 4 -14.98 12.46 12.15
CA ASP A 4 -14.43 12.75 10.82
C ASP A 4 -13.06 12.09 10.59
N SER A 5 -12.34 11.70 11.65
CA SER A 5 -11.06 11.01 11.52
C SER A 5 -11.17 9.57 10.99
N PHE A 6 -12.39 9.02 10.90
CA PHE A 6 -12.66 7.64 10.55
C PHE A 6 -13.48 7.53 9.26
N THR A 7 -13.10 6.59 8.39
CA THR A 7 -13.84 6.29 7.16
C THR A 7 -14.29 4.84 7.21
N TYR A 8 -15.59 4.59 7.04
CA TYR A 8 -16.11 3.23 6.87
C TYR A 8 -16.09 2.84 5.40
N ASP A 9 -15.43 1.73 5.09
CA ASP A 9 -15.43 1.12 3.76
C ASP A 9 -16.45 -0.03 3.74
N PRO A 10 -17.57 0.10 3.01
CA PRO A 10 -18.63 -0.90 3.00
C PRO A 10 -18.26 -2.18 2.24
N ASP A 11 -17.37 -2.10 1.25
CA ASP A 11 -16.98 -3.23 0.40
C ASP A 11 -16.12 -4.23 1.19
N HIS A 12 -15.19 -3.70 1.97
CA HIS A 12 -14.29 -4.48 2.81
C HIS A 12 -14.85 -4.67 4.23
N ARG A 13 -15.87 -3.90 4.61
CA ARG A 13 -16.48 -3.85 5.96
C ARG A 13 -15.44 -3.55 7.03
N VAL A 14 -14.66 -2.49 6.81
CA VAL A 14 -13.59 -2.04 7.72
C VAL A 14 -13.75 -0.56 8.04
N VAL A 15 -13.24 -0.15 9.21
CA VAL A 15 -13.10 1.28 9.54
C VAL A 15 -11.64 1.65 9.47
N VAL A 16 -11.32 2.63 8.64
CA VAL A 16 -9.99 3.21 8.48
C VAL A 16 -9.84 4.40 9.41
N CYS A 17 -8.77 4.41 10.19
CA CYS A 17 -8.34 5.58 10.94
C CYS A 17 -7.39 6.40 10.05
N ARG A 18 -7.86 7.53 9.51
CA ARG A 18 -7.08 8.36 8.57
C ARG A 18 -5.79 8.90 9.19
N PRO A 19 -5.78 9.42 10.45
CA PRO A 19 -4.55 9.89 11.08
C PRO A 19 -3.49 8.81 11.29
N CYS A 20 -3.90 7.55 11.49
CA CYS A 20 -2.98 6.44 11.69
C CYS A 20 -2.68 5.64 10.40
N GLY A 21 -3.43 5.89 9.33
CA GLY A 21 -3.28 5.19 8.06
C GLY A 21 -3.48 3.67 8.14
N THR A 22 -4.31 3.19 9.09
CA THR A 22 -4.55 1.76 9.38
C THR A 22 -6.03 1.51 9.69
N CYS A 23 -6.51 0.30 9.47
CA CYS A 23 -7.83 -0.12 9.93
C CYS A 23 -7.86 -0.37 11.43
N LEU A 24 -9.03 -0.13 12.03
CA LEU A 24 -9.32 -0.50 13.40
C LEU A 24 -9.67 -1.99 13.48
N ILE A 25 -8.94 -2.74 14.32
CA ILE A 25 -9.24 -4.16 14.59
C ILE A 25 -10.63 -4.23 15.23
N PRO A 26 -11.58 -5.04 14.73
CA PRO A 26 -12.97 -5.05 15.17
C PRO A 26 -13.16 -5.69 16.56
N ARG A 27 -12.58 -5.05 17.58
CA ARG A 27 -12.59 -5.47 18.98
C ARG A 27 -12.65 -4.22 19.86
N PRO A 28 -13.67 -4.07 20.73
CA PRO A 28 -13.83 -2.87 21.56
C PRO A 28 -12.62 -2.53 22.44
N LYS A 29 -11.91 -3.54 22.95
CA LYS A 29 -10.67 -3.35 23.71
C LYS A 29 -9.55 -2.72 22.85
N SER A 30 -9.45 -3.14 21.58
CA SER A 30 -8.47 -2.60 20.64
C SER A 30 -8.78 -1.15 20.29
N TRP A 31 -10.06 -0.83 20.02
CA TRP A 31 -10.50 0.54 19.79
C TRP A 31 -10.19 1.46 20.96
N LYS A 32 -10.54 1.05 22.19
CA LYS A 32 -10.21 1.81 23.41
C LYS A 32 -8.72 2.10 23.50
N SER A 33 -7.87 1.11 23.25
CA SER A 33 -6.42 1.30 23.30
C SER A 33 -5.94 2.28 22.22
N HIS A 34 -6.38 2.08 20.97
CA HIS A 34 -6.02 2.92 19.82
C HIS A 34 -6.44 4.38 20.00
N LEU A 35 -7.71 4.62 20.33
CA LEU A 35 -8.27 5.96 20.50
C LEU A 35 -7.66 6.70 21.69
N ARG A 36 -7.14 5.97 22.68
CA ARG A 36 -6.48 6.58 23.85
C ARG A 36 -5.02 6.94 23.60
N ALA A 37 -4.37 6.29 22.65
CA ALA A 37 -2.98 6.52 22.26
C ALA A 37 -2.83 7.79 21.41
N LYS A 38 -1.59 8.22 21.17
CA LYS A 38 -1.31 9.23 20.15
C LYS A 38 -1.62 8.64 18.75
N PRO A 39 -2.13 9.44 17.80
CA PRO A 39 -2.37 10.88 17.88
C PRO A 39 -3.68 11.28 18.58
N HIS A 40 -4.62 10.36 18.79
CA HIS A 40 -6.01 10.65 19.17
C HIS A 40 -6.21 11.20 20.59
N ARG A 41 -5.62 10.54 21.61
CA ARG A 41 -5.74 10.92 23.03
C ARG A 41 -7.19 11.12 23.55
N MET A 42 -8.18 10.47 22.95
CA MET A 42 -9.61 10.65 23.26
C MET A 42 -9.95 10.15 24.68
N ARG A 43 -10.84 10.85 25.37
CA ARG A 43 -11.29 10.54 26.74
C ARG A 43 -12.77 10.92 26.92
N GLY A 44 -13.37 10.50 28.04
CA GLY A 44 -14.74 10.87 28.42
C GLY A 44 -15.80 10.47 27.38
N ASP A 45 -16.77 11.35 27.16
CA ASP A 45 -17.88 11.12 26.24
C ASP A 45 -17.46 11.00 24.78
N GLU A 46 -16.42 11.72 24.34
CA GLU A 46 -15.90 11.63 22.97
C GLU A 46 -15.46 10.19 22.65
N LEU A 47 -14.74 9.55 23.58
CA LEU A 47 -14.34 8.15 23.47
C LEU A 47 -15.55 7.21 23.48
N ARG A 48 -16.52 7.46 24.37
CA ARG A 48 -17.71 6.61 24.52
C ARG A 48 -18.56 6.62 23.25
N LEU A 49 -18.92 7.80 22.76
CA LEU A 49 -19.71 8.00 21.54
C LEU A 49 -18.99 7.44 20.31
N THR A 50 -17.67 7.59 20.23
CA THR A 50 -16.89 7.00 19.13
C THR A 50 -16.94 5.48 19.14
N ILE A 51 -16.80 4.85 20.31
CA ILE A 51 -16.90 3.38 20.42
C ILE A 51 -18.30 2.90 20.08
N GLU A 52 -19.34 3.62 20.52
CA GLU A 52 -20.74 3.31 20.21
C GLU A 52 -20.99 3.35 18.70
N GLN A 53 -20.51 4.40 18.03
CA GLN A 53 -20.56 4.51 16.58
C GLN A 53 -19.81 3.36 15.88
N LEU A 54 -18.56 3.07 16.30
CA LEU A 54 -17.77 1.97 15.73
C LEU A 54 -18.46 0.61 15.91
N SER A 55 -19.21 0.44 17.01
CA SER A 55 -19.97 -0.78 17.30
C SER A 55 -21.22 -0.94 16.43
N SER A 56 -21.76 0.15 15.89
CA SER A 56 -22.92 0.10 14.97
C SER A 56 -22.57 -0.45 13.59
N TYR A 57 -21.29 -0.42 13.19
CA TYR A 57 -20.86 -0.95 11.91
C TYR A 57 -20.75 -2.47 11.92
N SER A 58 -21.21 -3.11 10.84
CA SER A 58 -20.97 -4.54 10.62
C SER A 58 -19.56 -4.75 10.08
N LEU A 59 -18.60 -5.00 10.97
CA LEU A 59 -17.19 -5.12 10.62
C LEU A 59 -16.76 -6.58 10.41
N ARG A 60 -15.96 -6.82 9.36
CA ARG A 60 -15.42 -8.15 9.08
C ARG A 60 -14.26 -8.47 10.04
N PRO A 61 -14.24 -9.67 10.67
CA PRO A 61 -13.12 -10.09 11.53
C PRO A 61 -11.83 -10.29 10.74
N VAL A 62 -10.71 -10.30 11.45
CA VAL A 62 -9.36 -10.32 10.86
C VAL A 62 -9.12 -11.59 10.03
N GLU A 63 -9.64 -12.71 10.51
CA GLU A 63 -9.52 -14.03 9.89
C GLU A 63 -10.26 -14.07 8.54
N GLU A 64 -11.48 -13.52 8.50
CA GLU A 64 -12.24 -13.37 7.27
C GLU A 64 -11.57 -12.40 6.30
N LEU A 65 -10.93 -11.31 6.76
CA LEU A 65 -10.23 -10.38 5.87
C LEU A 65 -9.07 -11.04 5.12
N ARG A 66 -8.37 -11.98 5.77
CA ARG A 66 -7.30 -12.78 5.13
C ARG A 66 -7.84 -13.72 4.07
N GLN A 67 -8.99 -14.33 4.33
CA GLN A 67 -9.63 -15.28 3.43
C GLN A 67 -10.37 -14.59 2.29
N TRP A 68 -10.86 -13.37 2.53
CA TRP A 68 -11.52 -12.55 1.52
C TRP A 68 -10.61 -12.24 0.32
N ARG A 69 -9.29 -12.24 0.53
CA ARG A 69 -8.29 -12.00 -0.51
C ARG A 69 -7.34 -13.18 -0.65
N VAL A 70 -7.86 -14.27 -1.22
CA VAL A 70 -7.06 -15.43 -1.63
C VAL A 70 -6.07 -15.04 -2.74
N ASP A 71 -6.51 -14.24 -3.72
CA ASP A 71 -5.65 -13.69 -4.78
C ASP A 71 -5.17 -12.29 -4.39
N ARG A 72 -3.91 -12.20 -3.98
CA ARG A 72 -3.25 -10.97 -3.56
C ARG A 72 -2.62 -10.21 -4.71
N LYS A 73 -2.47 -10.88 -5.86
CA LYS A 73 -1.87 -10.29 -7.06
C LYS A 73 -2.89 -9.46 -7.82
N ARG A 74 -4.16 -9.86 -7.78
CA ARG A 74 -5.27 -9.11 -8.37
C ARG A 74 -5.32 -7.71 -7.76
N PRO A 75 -4.99 -6.66 -8.54
CA PRO A 75 -5.06 -5.30 -8.05
C PRO A 75 -6.48 -4.95 -7.62
N CYS A 76 -6.59 -4.19 -6.54
CA CYS A 76 -7.86 -3.61 -6.11
C CYS A 76 -7.77 -2.09 -6.04
N ARG A 77 -8.93 -1.45 -6.05
CA ARG A 77 -9.01 -0.01 -5.77
C ARG A 77 -8.35 0.28 -4.42
N PRO A 78 -7.50 1.33 -4.33
CA PRO A 78 -6.94 1.76 -3.07
C PRO A 78 -8.04 2.09 -2.07
N ILE A 79 -7.93 1.59 -0.84
CA ILE A 79 -8.86 1.93 0.23
C ILE A 79 -8.50 3.33 0.73
N GLU A 80 -9.48 4.21 0.77
CA GLU A 80 -9.29 5.61 1.14
C GLU A 80 -8.78 5.73 2.60
N GLY A 81 -7.75 6.56 2.81
CA GLY A 81 -7.17 6.82 4.12
C GLY A 81 -6.20 5.75 4.63
N LEU A 82 -6.01 4.62 3.92
CA LEU A 82 -4.96 3.65 4.26
C LEU A 82 -3.61 4.05 3.68
N THR A 83 -2.55 3.78 4.46
CA THR A 83 -1.17 4.04 4.02
C THR A 83 -0.83 3.18 2.81
N VAL A 84 -0.36 3.83 1.75
CA VAL A 84 0.18 3.15 0.57
C VAL A 84 1.68 2.95 0.73
N TYR A 85 2.14 1.75 0.42
CA TYR A 85 3.54 1.37 0.46
C TYR A 85 4.01 0.98 -0.93
N GLU A 86 5.27 1.25 -1.22
CA GLU A 86 5.96 0.60 -2.33
C GLU A 86 6.39 -0.81 -1.91
N GLY A 87 6.37 -1.72 -2.88
CA GLY A 87 6.83 -3.07 -2.67
C GLY A 87 6.93 -3.87 -3.95
N TYR A 88 7.06 -5.18 -3.77
CA TYR A 88 7.38 -6.14 -4.79
C TYR A 88 6.44 -7.33 -4.68
N ILE A 89 6.03 -7.85 -5.84
CA ILE A 89 5.22 -9.06 -5.94
C ILE A 89 5.91 -10.08 -6.81
N CYS A 90 5.87 -11.35 -6.38
CA CYS A 90 6.41 -12.47 -7.14
C CYS A 90 5.61 -12.67 -8.43
N CYS A 91 6.29 -12.83 -9.56
CA CYS A 91 5.71 -13.07 -10.89
C CYS A 91 6.02 -14.46 -11.44
N THR A 92 6.77 -15.28 -10.71
CA THR A 92 7.28 -16.58 -11.20
C THR A 92 6.16 -17.59 -11.48
N ASP A 93 5.20 -17.74 -10.57
CA ASP A 93 4.05 -18.64 -10.72
C ASP A 93 2.73 -17.89 -10.59
N ALA A 94 1.72 -18.32 -11.34
CA ALA A 94 0.37 -17.74 -11.28
C ALA A 94 -0.25 -17.87 -9.87
N GLU A 95 0.00 -18.99 -9.19
CA GLU A 95 -0.57 -19.31 -7.87
C GLU A 95 0.20 -18.67 -6.70
N CYS A 96 1.41 -18.16 -6.95
CA CYS A 96 2.22 -17.56 -5.90
C CYS A 96 1.71 -16.16 -5.56
N ASN A 97 1.15 -16.00 -4.37
CA ASN A 97 0.60 -14.75 -3.86
C ASN A 97 1.58 -13.96 -2.97
N TYR A 98 2.87 -14.29 -3.02
CA TYR A 98 3.87 -13.66 -2.17
C TYR A 98 4.14 -12.21 -2.61
N CYS A 99 3.98 -11.28 -1.68
CA CYS A 99 4.37 -9.88 -1.83
C CYS A 99 5.01 -9.35 -0.55
N THR A 100 5.86 -8.34 -0.72
CA THR A 100 6.64 -7.76 0.38
C THR A 100 7.04 -6.33 0.02
N ARG A 101 7.32 -5.51 1.03
CA ARG A 101 7.86 -4.15 0.82
C ARG A 101 9.35 -4.14 0.51
N ARG A 102 10.07 -5.20 0.90
CA ARG A 102 11.54 -5.24 0.89
C ARG A 102 12.05 -6.11 -0.24
N ILE A 103 12.95 -5.58 -1.06
CA ILE A 103 13.56 -6.30 -2.18
C ILE A 103 14.35 -7.53 -1.67
N GLU A 104 15.01 -7.44 -0.52
CA GLU A 104 15.78 -8.56 0.03
C GLU A 104 14.86 -9.76 0.33
N LYS A 105 13.63 -9.48 0.78
CA LYS A 105 12.63 -10.51 1.04
C LYS A 105 12.11 -11.18 -0.24
N ILE A 106 12.06 -10.46 -1.36
CA ILE A 106 11.71 -11.09 -2.65
C ILE A 106 12.88 -11.97 -3.12
N HIS A 107 14.12 -11.53 -2.94
CA HIS A 107 15.29 -12.34 -3.28
C HIS A 107 15.34 -13.65 -2.47
N ASP A 108 15.11 -13.59 -1.16
CA ASP A 108 15.04 -14.75 -0.26
C ASP A 108 13.89 -15.69 -0.60
N HIS A 109 12.86 -15.20 -1.27
CA HIS A 109 11.70 -15.99 -1.68
C HIS A 109 11.93 -16.77 -2.99
N MET A 110 12.79 -16.28 -3.89
CA MET A 110 13.05 -16.92 -5.19
C MET A 110 13.43 -18.41 -5.13
N PRO A 111 14.21 -18.89 -4.14
CA PRO A 111 14.51 -20.32 -4.00
C PRO A 111 13.27 -21.21 -3.83
N ALA A 112 12.14 -20.70 -3.32
CA ALA A 112 10.89 -21.45 -3.24
C ALA A 112 10.36 -21.88 -4.63
N HIS A 113 10.79 -21.18 -5.68
CA HIS A 113 10.49 -21.47 -7.08
C HIS A 113 11.67 -22.10 -7.83
N GLY A 114 12.75 -22.48 -7.13
CA GLY A 114 13.99 -22.96 -7.75
C GLY A 114 14.72 -21.90 -8.58
N LYS A 115 14.43 -20.61 -8.35
CA LYS A 115 15.06 -19.48 -9.04
C LYS A 115 16.06 -18.77 -8.15
N ARG A 116 16.96 -17.99 -8.76
CA ARG A 116 17.89 -17.10 -8.06
C ARG A 116 17.60 -15.66 -8.46
N ALA A 117 17.77 -14.71 -7.54
CA ALA A 117 17.58 -13.29 -7.84
C ALA A 117 18.43 -12.81 -9.02
N SER A 118 19.63 -13.38 -9.23
CA SER A 118 20.50 -13.09 -10.36
C SER A 118 19.93 -13.50 -11.74
N GLN A 119 18.89 -14.35 -11.77
CA GLN A 119 18.20 -14.72 -13.00
C GLN A 119 17.13 -13.70 -13.41
N TYR A 120 16.92 -12.66 -12.60
CA TYR A 120 16.08 -11.53 -12.97
C TYR A 120 16.65 -10.85 -14.22
N THR A 121 15.78 -10.67 -15.22
CA THR A 121 16.07 -9.87 -16.41
C THR A 121 14.85 -9.01 -16.70
N ASN A 122 15.05 -7.85 -17.33
CA ASN A 122 13.92 -6.97 -17.69
C ASN A 122 12.92 -7.67 -18.63
N ASP A 123 13.40 -8.58 -19.49
CA ASP A 123 12.56 -9.34 -20.42
C ASP A 123 11.84 -10.53 -19.74
N ARG A 124 12.36 -11.01 -18.61
CA ARG A 124 11.77 -12.11 -17.82
C ARG A 124 11.80 -11.75 -16.33
N PRO A 125 10.94 -10.81 -15.89
CA PRO A 125 10.94 -10.37 -14.51
C PRO A 125 10.39 -11.46 -13.60
N LEU A 126 11.20 -11.86 -12.60
CA LEU A 126 10.77 -12.80 -11.56
C LEU A 126 9.87 -12.14 -10.51
N TRP A 127 9.95 -10.82 -10.40
CA TRP A 127 9.08 -9.98 -9.59
C TRP A 127 8.87 -8.63 -10.27
N ARG A 128 7.85 -7.90 -9.86
CA ARG A 128 7.60 -6.52 -10.31
C ARG A 128 7.43 -5.60 -9.13
N SER A 129 7.78 -4.33 -9.31
CA SER A 129 7.39 -3.26 -8.39
C SER A 129 5.87 -3.06 -8.44
N CYS A 130 5.29 -2.74 -7.29
CA CYS A 130 3.86 -2.52 -7.14
C CYS A 130 3.58 -1.64 -5.94
N ARG A 131 2.35 -1.13 -5.87
CA ARG A 131 1.83 -0.44 -4.69
C ARG A 131 1.03 -1.42 -3.85
N LEU A 132 1.29 -1.37 -2.56
CA LEU A 132 0.72 -2.26 -1.56
C LEU A 132 -0.03 -1.46 -0.51
N GLN A 133 -1.13 -2.02 -0.03
CA GLN A 133 -1.78 -1.59 1.21
C GLN A 133 -1.90 -2.78 2.15
N THR A 134 -2.16 -2.50 3.43
CA THR A 134 -2.50 -3.53 4.41
C THR A 134 -3.55 -2.98 5.36
N TYR A 135 -4.45 -3.85 5.85
CA TYR A 135 -5.47 -3.44 6.80
C TYR A 135 -4.86 -3.09 8.16
N PHE A 136 -3.86 -3.85 8.62
CA PHE A 136 -3.33 -3.72 9.98
C PHE A 136 -1.80 -3.68 9.96
N THR A 137 -1.22 -2.80 10.77
CA THR A 137 0.24 -2.66 10.92
C THR A 137 0.80 -3.41 12.13
N ALA A 138 -0.06 -3.99 12.96
CA ALA A 138 0.37 -4.77 14.13
C ALA A 138 1.11 -6.06 13.72
N LYS A 139 2.16 -6.41 14.47
CA LYS A 139 2.95 -7.63 14.23
C LYS A 139 2.04 -8.86 14.16
N GLY A 140 2.25 -9.68 13.13
CA GLY A 140 1.46 -10.88 12.90
C GLY A 140 0.08 -10.64 12.28
N LEU A 141 -0.34 -9.38 12.08
CA LEU A 141 -1.57 -9.01 11.37
C LEU A 141 -1.32 -8.33 10.02
N ILE A 142 -0.07 -7.94 9.76
CA ILE A 142 0.35 -7.38 8.47
C ILE A 142 0.06 -8.40 7.38
N ASP A 143 -0.76 -7.98 6.43
CA ASP A 143 -1.11 -8.75 5.25
C ASP A 143 -1.22 -7.80 4.06
N TYR A 144 -0.14 -7.73 3.28
CA TYR A 144 -0.08 -6.83 2.13
C TYR A 144 -0.90 -7.37 0.97
N PHE A 145 -1.52 -6.46 0.22
CA PHE A 145 -2.21 -6.74 -1.01
C PHE A 145 -1.91 -5.65 -2.04
N VAL A 146 -1.93 -6.02 -3.32
CA VAL A 146 -1.67 -5.09 -4.42
C VAL A 146 -2.87 -4.18 -4.64
N ILE A 147 -2.59 -2.90 -4.86
CA ILE A 147 -3.57 -1.92 -5.29
C ILE A 147 -3.29 -1.44 -6.70
N ASP A 148 -4.35 -1.00 -7.38
CA ASP A 148 -4.25 -0.29 -8.65
C ASP A 148 -3.47 1.00 -8.45
N ASP A 149 -2.64 1.33 -9.43
CA ASP A 149 -2.04 2.64 -9.47
C ASP A 149 -3.05 3.62 -10.10
N PRO A 150 -3.52 4.65 -9.37
CA PRO A 150 -4.49 5.61 -9.89
C PRO A 150 -3.94 6.46 -11.05
N SER A 151 -2.62 6.47 -11.31
CA SER A 151 -2.02 7.12 -12.48
C SER A 151 -1.95 6.19 -13.70
N THR A 152 -2.10 4.89 -13.50
CA THR A 152 -2.25 3.92 -14.59
C THR A 152 -3.73 3.81 -14.93
N SER A 153 -4.28 4.85 -15.54
CA SER A 153 -5.55 4.71 -16.25
C SER A 153 -5.36 3.62 -17.31
N PRO A 154 -6.24 2.60 -17.38
CA PRO A 154 -6.21 1.68 -18.50
C PRO A 154 -6.43 2.52 -19.74
N ARG A 155 -5.41 2.63 -20.60
CA ARG A 155 -5.64 3.02 -21.99
C ARG A 155 -6.50 1.91 -22.59
N ILE A 156 -7.82 2.06 -22.45
CA ILE A 156 -8.81 1.31 -23.20
C ILE A 156 -8.47 1.60 -24.66
N GLY A 157 -7.87 0.61 -25.32
CA GLY A 157 -7.69 0.62 -26.76
C GLY A 157 -9.07 0.64 -27.39
N ALA A 158 -9.51 1.82 -27.83
CA ALA A 158 -10.69 1.99 -28.65
C ALA A 158 -10.25 2.51 -30.03
N ALA A 159 -10.41 1.61 -31.00
CA ALA A 159 -10.74 1.80 -32.41
C ALA A 159 -9.81 2.61 -33.34
N GLY A 160 -9.51 1.97 -34.48
CA GLY A 160 -8.79 2.58 -35.59
C GLY A 160 -9.67 3.34 -36.60
N ALA A 161 -8.97 3.70 -37.68
CA ALA A 161 -9.40 4.21 -38.99
C ALA A 161 -9.84 5.69 -39.08
N ALA A 162 -8.94 6.51 -39.65
CA ALA A 162 -9.01 7.03 -41.03
C ALA A 162 -8.63 8.51 -41.17
N GLY A 163 -7.86 8.83 -42.24
CA GLY A 163 -7.95 10.12 -42.93
C GLY A 163 -6.75 11.06 -42.81
N ALA A 164 -5.93 11.10 -43.85
CA ALA A 164 -4.83 12.03 -44.11
C ALA A 164 -5.30 13.47 -44.40
N VAL A 165 -4.48 14.51 -44.14
CA VAL A 165 -3.56 15.18 -45.10
C VAL A 165 -2.82 16.40 -44.48
N SER A 166 -1.51 16.50 -44.75
CA SER A 166 -0.63 17.67 -45.10
C SER A 166 -0.89 19.08 -44.50
N GLU A 167 0.05 19.93 -44.03
CA GLU A 167 1.46 20.28 -44.40
C GLU A 167 2.06 21.26 -43.31
N PRO A 168 3.31 21.82 -43.40
CA PRO A 168 4.26 21.93 -42.27
C PRO A 168 4.80 23.39 -42.02
N PRO A 169 6.12 23.69 -41.78
CA PRO A 169 6.74 23.89 -40.45
C PRO A 169 7.54 25.21 -40.30
N ILE A 170 7.77 25.75 -39.08
CA ILE A 170 9.01 26.53 -38.80
C ILE A 170 9.37 26.63 -37.28
N PRO A 171 10.63 27.00 -36.90
CA PRO A 171 11.45 26.22 -35.98
C PRO A 171 11.91 27.01 -34.74
N GLY A 172 12.48 26.32 -33.75
CA GLY A 172 13.11 26.99 -32.61
C GLY A 172 13.69 25.98 -31.61
N SER A 173 14.97 25.66 -31.77
CA SER A 173 15.83 24.89 -30.84
C SER A 173 16.01 25.60 -29.47
N PRO A 174 16.78 25.08 -28.49
CA PRO A 174 17.45 23.77 -28.37
C PRO A 174 17.25 23.04 -27.01
N LEU A 175 17.61 21.74 -27.05
CA LEU A 175 18.16 20.84 -26.01
C LEU A 175 18.32 21.34 -24.55
N LEU A 176 17.77 20.56 -23.62
CA LEU A 176 18.23 20.39 -22.22
C LEU A 176 17.84 18.96 -21.80
N ILE A 177 18.72 17.99 -22.03
CA ILE A 177 19.57 17.34 -21.00
C ILE A 177 18.75 16.85 -19.80
N SER A 178 18.51 15.53 -19.77
CA SER A 178 17.99 14.79 -18.63
C SER A 178 18.99 14.80 -17.47
N PRO A 179 18.56 15.00 -16.20
CA PRO A 179 19.39 14.68 -15.06
C PRO A 179 19.31 13.18 -14.73
N SER A 180 20.50 12.62 -14.57
CA SER A 180 20.83 11.24 -14.24
C SER A 180 20.50 10.87 -12.79
N SER A 181 20.29 9.58 -12.56
CA SER A 181 19.78 8.91 -11.37
C SER A 181 20.76 8.78 -10.20
N GLN A 182 21.27 9.88 -9.62
CA GLN A 182 22.31 9.74 -8.60
C GLN A 182 22.27 10.75 -7.45
N GLU A 183 21.14 10.94 -6.76
CA GLU A 183 21.08 11.89 -5.63
C GLU A 183 20.20 11.43 -4.44
N GLU A 184 19.92 10.14 -4.25
CA GLU A 184 19.13 9.66 -3.08
C GLU A 184 19.96 8.78 -2.12
N GLY A 185 21.21 9.19 -1.90
CA GLY A 185 22.17 8.51 -1.02
C GLY A 185 22.51 9.24 0.28
N LYS A 186 21.71 10.21 0.73
CA LYS A 186 22.00 11.00 1.94
C LYS A 186 20.78 11.35 2.80
N LEU A 187 19.96 10.35 3.17
CA LEU A 187 18.86 10.60 4.12
C LEU A 187 18.61 9.47 5.13
N PHE A 188 19.64 8.68 5.48
CA PHE A 188 19.52 7.61 6.48
C PHE A 188 20.65 7.57 7.52
N GLU A 189 21.36 8.68 7.74
CA GLU A 189 22.46 8.76 8.73
C GLU A 189 22.17 9.70 9.92
N ASP A 190 20.91 10.00 10.25
CA ASP A 190 20.58 10.88 11.40
C ASP A 190 19.46 10.36 12.31
N LEU A 191 19.26 9.04 12.44
CA LEU A 191 18.36 8.48 13.47
C LEU A 191 18.92 7.28 14.23
N LYS A 192 20.25 7.21 14.34
CA LYS A 192 20.95 6.19 15.14
C LYS A 192 21.86 6.79 16.21
N ALA A 193 21.52 7.99 16.71
CA ALA A 193 22.18 8.60 17.85
C ALA A 193 21.13 9.11 18.84
N ASP A 194 20.38 8.21 19.48
CA ASP A 194 19.69 8.52 20.74
C ASP A 194 19.11 7.30 21.49
N ILE A 195 19.75 6.11 21.38
CA ILE A 195 19.46 4.99 22.28
C ILE A 195 20.77 4.28 22.67
N ILE A 196 21.71 5.03 23.25
CA ILE A 196 22.60 4.50 24.31
C ILE A 196 22.80 5.66 25.28
N GLY A 197 21.93 5.72 26.29
CA GLY A 197 21.97 6.73 27.32
C GLY A 197 21.06 6.35 28.48
N LEU A 198 21.66 5.65 29.44
CA LEU A 198 21.26 5.55 30.86
C LEU A 198 20.16 4.54 31.22
N GLY A 199 20.55 3.58 32.06
CA GLY A 199 19.65 2.75 32.87
C GLY A 199 20.14 1.34 33.05
#